data_AF-A0A075AUU5-F1
#
_entry.id   AF-A0A075AUU5-F1
#
_cell.length_a   1.000
_cell.length_b   1.000
_cell.length_c   1.000
_cell.angle_alpha   90.00
_cell.angle_beta   90.00
_cell.angle_gamma   90.00
#
_symmetry.space_group_name_H-M   'P 1'
#
loop_
_entity.id
_entity.type
_entity.pdbx_description
1 polymer ?
#
loop_
_entity_poly.entity_id
_entity_poly.type
_entity_poly.pdbx_seq_one_letter_code
_entity_poly.pdbx_strand_id
1 'polypeptide(L)'
;MTTKNTVEDHDEQSHIKNSIKNNEVKETLSSSDNVTSKETEKSEPETYANAATNSNSDKETLMKSGDEKCNDKQSPDNALNHKEEMKRKQSDEPESANVKKSKSDSSIKVSEGEIIPQDIEIDTNDGQVINLYKKSQESGIVIFFYPKANTPGCTKQACGFRDNYEKFKTAGYEVYGMSADKPTPQTNWKNKHTLPYSLFCDPTFEILKRFGVFKAPKSVKRSHVIIEKGGMIGPIEKKYAQALFNVSLKMNSIPNTSEELGKIKVSMETNEKMRLFVEDPSVGPEKKRTIIQSMLKSYSPTVKNFFDTLLTNGRLPLSMSIINAFEDIVKEHRKEMIVKIVSAKELDSKYLLQLQDIISKNFVDKGKNITFVTSIKQEILGGVIVEVGDKTLDLSILNKVNNMKKSLEQGF
;
A
#
# COMPACT_ATOMS: atom_id res chain seq x y z
N MET A 1 -40.03 -26.19 63.90
CA MET A 1 -39.32 -26.97 62.85
C MET A 1 -38.74 -25.96 61.89
N THR A 2 -37.46 -25.71 61.71
CA THR A 2 -36.21 -26.38 62.14
C THR A 2 -35.09 -25.32 62.01
N THR A 3 -34.11 -25.38 62.91
CA THR A 3 -32.88 -24.55 63.05
C THR A 3 -31.92 -24.55 61.85
N LYS A 4 -31.16 -23.45 61.66
CA LYS A 4 -29.69 -23.37 61.37
C LYS A 4 -29.29 -21.92 61.02
N ASN A 5 -28.46 -21.26 61.83
CA ASN A 5 -26.98 -21.23 61.87
C ASN A 5 -26.35 -20.14 60.99
N THR A 6 -25.85 -19.13 61.69
CA THR A 6 -24.94 -18.06 61.32
C THR A 6 -23.49 -18.59 61.19
N VAL A 7 -22.66 -17.89 60.40
CA VAL A 7 -21.18 -17.70 60.43
C VAL A 7 -20.56 -17.86 59.02
N GLU A 8 -19.58 -16.98 58.73
CA GLU A 8 -18.64 -16.91 57.58
C GLU A 8 -18.99 -15.95 56.44
N ASP A 9 -18.56 -14.68 56.56
CA ASP A 9 -18.43 -13.77 55.40
C ASP A 9 -17.36 -12.66 55.59
N HIS A 10 -16.23 -12.98 56.25
CA HIS A 10 -15.19 -11.98 56.57
C HIS A 10 -13.72 -12.34 56.27
N ASP A 11 -13.42 -13.44 55.57
CA ASP A 11 -12.03 -13.91 55.38
C ASP A 11 -11.43 -13.87 53.96
N GLU A 12 -12.10 -13.31 52.94
CA GLU A 12 -11.50 -13.22 51.58
C GLU A 12 -10.74 -11.91 51.28
N GLN A 13 -10.81 -10.89 52.14
CA GLN A 13 -10.18 -9.58 51.87
C GLN A 13 -8.75 -9.41 52.41
N SER A 14 -8.22 -10.38 53.16
CA SER A 14 -6.87 -10.30 53.77
C SER A 14 -5.76 -10.96 52.93
N HIS A 15 -6.09 -11.88 52.01
CA HIS A 15 -5.10 -12.67 51.29
C HIS A 15 -4.53 -12.04 50.01
N ILE A 16 -5.22 -11.09 49.37
CA ILE A 16 -4.73 -10.45 48.12
C ILE A 16 -3.72 -9.33 48.41
N LYS A 17 -3.82 -8.66 49.57
CA LYS A 17 -2.86 -7.60 49.97
C LYS A 17 -1.47 -8.15 50.32
N ASN A 18 -1.35 -9.42 50.70
CA ASN A 18 -0.08 -10.01 51.12
C ASN A 18 0.75 -10.63 49.97
N SER A 19 0.15 -10.95 48.82
CA SER A 19 0.91 -11.49 47.67
C SER A 19 1.64 -10.42 46.84
N ILE A 20 1.31 -9.13 47.00
CA ILE A 20 1.91 -8.03 46.23
C ILE A 20 3.16 -7.44 46.92
N LYS A 21 3.39 -7.74 48.21
CA LYS A 21 4.56 -7.22 48.95
C LYS A 21 5.82 -8.10 48.89
N ASN A 22 5.73 -9.35 48.42
CA ASN A 22 6.79 -10.36 48.56
C ASN A 22 7.47 -10.78 47.25
N ASN A 23 7.29 -10.05 46.14
CA ASN A 23 7.92 -10.41 44.84
C ASN A 23 8.73 -9.27 44.20
N GLU A 24 9.12 -8.27 44.98
CA GLU A 24 10.37 -7.55 44.73
C GLU A 24 11.51 -8.41 45.29
N VAL A 25 12.63 -8.50 44.56
CA VAL A 25 13.83 -9.33 44.80
C VAL A 25 13.81 -10.72 44.16
N LYS A 26 14.11 -10.74 42.85
CA LYS A 26 15.16 -11.60 42.28
C LYS A 26 15.62 -11.06 40.92
N GLU A 27 16.65 -10.23 40.97
CA GLU A 27 17.58 -9.98 39.87
C GLU A 27 18.44 -11.22 39.62
N THR A 28 18.73 -11.53 38.36
CA THR A 28 20.03 -12.09 37.97
C THR A 28 20.46 -11.44 36.66
N LEU A 29 21.54 -10.65 36.77
CA LEU A 29 22.38 -10.15 35.67
C LEU A 29 23.17 -11.30 35.04
N SER A 30 23.46 -11.15 33.74
CA SER A 30 24.74 -11.57 33.16
C SER A 30 25.21 -10.48 32.19
N SER A 31 26.30 -9.83 32.57
CA SER A 31 27.02 -8.77 31.84
C SER A 31 28.22 -9.36 31.10
N SER A 32 28.49 -8.87 29.89
CA SER A 32 29.80 -8.72 29.22
C SER A 32 29.52 -8.27 27.77
N ASP A 33 30.09 -7.23 27.16
CA ASP A 33 31.19 -6.37 27.52
C ASP A 33 31.04 -4.98 26.90
N ASN A 34 31.74 -4.07 27.55
CA ASN A 34 31.75 -2.63 27.40
C ASN A 34 32.90 -2.20 26.48
N VAL A 35 32.67 -1.27 25.56
CA VAL A 35 33.70 -0.28 25.16
C VAL A 35 33.05 1.09 25.19
N THR A 36 33.32 1.80 26.29
CA THR A 36 32.99 3.20 26.48
C THR A 36 34.06 4.10 25.88
N SER A 37 33.66 5.35 25.64
CA SER A 37 34.40 6.62 25.79
C SER A 37 34.78 7.32 24.48
N LYS A 38 34.55 8.63 24.31
CA LYS A 38 33.97 9.65 25.21
C LYS A 38 33.71 10.94 24.41
N GLU A 39 32.65 11.66 24.80
CA GLU A 39 32.55 13.12 25.06
C GLU A 39 33.22 14.10 24.07
N THR A 40 32.58 15.17 23.60
CA THR A 40 32.12 16.30 24.44
C THR A 40 31.23 17.29 23.64
N GLU A 41 30.46 18.06 24.40
CA GLU A 41 29.62 19.26 24.10
C GLU A 41 30.33 20.31 23.19
N LYS A 42 29.70 21.32 22.54
CA LYS A 42 28.70 22.30 23.02
C LYS A 42 28.34 23.30 21.88
N SER A 43 27.24 24.04 22.07
CA SER A 43 26.91 25.41 21.61
C SER A 43 26.61 25.73 20.12
N GLU A 44 25.35 26.15 19.87
CA GLU A 44 24.87 27.17 18.90
C GLU A 44 25.49 28.57 19.20
N PRO A 45 25.36 29.67 18.38
CA PRO A 45 24.33 29.96 17.36
C PRO A 45 24.78 30.72 16.08
N GLU A 46 23.80 30.93 15.18
CA GLU A 46 23.59 32.02 14.20
C GLU A 46 24.73 32.52 13.28
N THR A 47 24.46 32.63 11.96
CA THR A 47 24.34 33.93 11.25
C THR A 47 24.10 33.78 9.74
N TYR A 48 23.21 34.64 9.25
CA TYR A 48 23.03 35.05 7.85
C TYR A 48 24.22 35.91 7.36
N ALA A 49 24.62 35.79 6.09
CA ALA A 49 25.02 36.95 5.28
C ALA A 49 25.15 36.63 3.78
N ASN A 50 24.66 37.59 3.00
CA ASN A 50 24.67 37.72 1.55
C ASN A 50 26.05 38.09 0.97
N ALA A 51 26.23 37.80 -0.32
CA ALA A 51 26.92 38.66 -1.30
C ALA A 51 26.32 38.33 -2.68
N ALA A 52 25.44 39.14 -3.28
CA ALA A 52 25.68 40.43 -3.94
C ALA A 52 26.71 40.34 -5.08
N THR A 53 26.27 40.50 -6.33
CA THR A 53 26.57 41.72 -7.12
C THR A 53 25.67 41.84 -8.36
N ASN A 54 25.26 43.09 -8.58
CA ASN A 54 24.42 43.68 -9.62
C ASN A 54 24.96 43.56 -11.06
N SER A 55 24.05 43.65 -12.04
CA SER A 55 24.01 44.80 -12.97
C SER A 55 22.68 44.88 -13.74
N ASN A 56 22.12 46.10 -13.76
CA ASN A 56 20.99 46.66 -14.54
C ASN A 56 21.04 46.29 -16.04
N SER A 57 19.99 46.41 -16.87
CA SER A 57 19.11 47.58 -17.09
C SER A 57 17.99 47.28 -18.10
N ASP A 58 16.84 47.96 -17.94
CA ASP A 58 15.90 48.53 -18.94
C ASP A 58 15.30 47.63 -20.05
N LYS A 59 14.00 47.32 -20.03
CA LYS A 59 12.82 48.09 -20.52
C LYS A 59 12.74 48.29 -22.05
N GLU A 60 11.57 47.86 -22.55
CA GLU A 60 10.75 48.46 -23.63
C GLU A 60 10.89 48.03 -25.10
N THR A 61 9.91 47.18 -25.48
CA THR A 61 8.91 47.34 -26.57
C THR A 61 9.15 46.90 -28.03
N LEU A 62 8.10 46.20 -28.50
CA LEU A 62 7.38 46.30 -29.79
C LEU A 62 7.77 45.38 -30.97
N MET A 63 6.78 44.52 -31.29
CA MET A 63 6.20 44.22 -32.60
C MET A 63 6.89 43.28 -33.63
N LYS A 64 6.07 42.28 -34.02
CA LYS A 64 5.67 41.85 -35.37
C LYS A 64 6.32 40.62 -36.04
N SER A 65 5.38 39.75 -36.42
CA SER A 65 5.22 38.99 -37.67
C SER A 65 6.16 37.82 -37.99
N GLY A 66 5.54 36.69 -38.36
CA GLY A 66 6.19 35.58 -39.04
C GLY A 66 5.37 34.29 -39.00
N ASP A 67 4.21 34.28 -39.64
CA ASP A 67 3.52 33.05 -40.05
C ASP A 67 4.38 32.30 -41.08
N GLU A 68 4.56 30.99 -40.94
CA GLU A 68 4.73 30.15 -42.13
C GLU A 68 4.16 28.74 -41.92
N LYS A 69 3.09 28.50 -42.68
CA LYS A 69 2.40 27.22 -42.89
C LYS A 69 3.22 26.35 -43.83
N CYS A 70 3.32 25.06 -43.55
CA CYS A 70 3.62 24.05 -44.57
C CYS A 70 2.30 23.40 -45.02
N ASN A 71 1.98 23.50 -46.31
CA ASN A 71 0.96 22.68 -46.95
C ASN A 71 1.26 22.48 -48.44
N ASP A 72 0.69 21.38 -48.94
CA ASP A 72 0.46 20.96 -50.33
C ASP A 72 1.59 20.17 -51.04
N LYS A 73 1.38 18.85 -51.27
CA LYS A 73 0.73 18.15 -52.43
C LYS A 73 1.77 17.94 -53.55
N GLN A 74 1.84 16.87 -54.35
CA GLN A 74 0.88 15.85 -54.82
C GLN A 74 1.69 14.74 -55.55
N SER A 75 1.10 13.54 -55.67
CA SER A 75 1.53 12.44 -56.57
C SER A 75 1.47 12.81 -58.07
N PRO A 76 1.93 11.92 -58.97
CA PRO A 76 0.97 11.01 -59.62
C PRO A 76 1.47 9.57 -59.91
N ASP A 77 0.48 8.74 -60.29
CA ASP A 77 0.40 7.30 -60.56
C ASP A 77 1.17 6.77 -61.81
N ASN A 78 1.53 5.46 -61.86
CA ASN A 78 0.76 4.41 -62.57
C ASN A 78 1.52 3.05 -62.76
N ALA A 79 0.98 2.01 -62.12
CA ALA A 79 0.43 0.75 -62.66
C ALA A 79 1.23 -0.36 -63.40
N LEU A 80 0.86 -1.61 -63.02
CA LEU A 80 0.86 -2.93 -63.70
C LEU A 80 2.16 -3.77 -63.67
N ASN A 81 2.18 -5.11 -63.58
CA ASN A 81 1.29 -6.20 -63.16
C ASN A 81 2.10 -7.51 -63.39
N HIS A 82 2.11 -8.47 -62.47
CA HIS A 82 1.91 -9.90 -62.79
C HIS A 82 1.89 -10.79 -61.54
N LYS A 83 0.81 -11.56 -61.44
CA LYS A 83 0.65 -12.76 -60.61
C LYS A 83 1.25 -13.97 -61.32
N GLU A 84 1.72 -14.97 -60.56
CA GLU A 84 1.29 -16.36 -60.73
C GLU A 84 1.61 -17.23 -59.48
N GLU A 85 0.63 -18.04 -59.10
CA GLU A 85 0.66 -19.07 -58.05
C GLU A 85 1.36 -20.35 -58.54
N MET A 86 1.91 -21.17 -57.64
CA MET A 86 1.56 -22.61 -57.58
C MET A 86 1.95 -23.30 -56.26
N LYS A 87 1.06 -24.20 -55.85
CA LYS A 87 0.98 -25.00 -54.61
C LYS A 87 2.09 -26.06 -54.45
N ARG A 88 2.25 -26.56 -53.20
CA ARG A 88 1.87 -27.91 -52.68
C ARG A 88 2.97 -28.62 -51.86
N LYS A 89 2.74 -28.84 -50.56
CA LYS A 89 2.59 -30.16 -49.86
C LYS A 89 3.03 -30.13 -48.38
N GLN A 90 2.22 -30.80 -47.55
CA GLN A 90 2.43 -31.25 -46.17
C GLN A 90 3.54 -32.31 -46.08
N SER A 91 4.25 -32.39 -44.95
CA SER A 91 4.08 -33.44 -43.92
C SER A 91 5.15 -33.34 -42.81
N ASP A 92 4.80 -33.92 -41.64
CA ASP A 92 5.67 -34.47 -40.59
C ASP A 92 5.91 -33.66 -39.29
N GLU A 93 5.02 -33.91 -38.33
CA GLU A 93 5.32 -34.05 -36.89
C GLU A 93 6.36 -35.17 -36.65
N PRO A 94 7.07 -35.13 -35.50
CA PRO A 94 6.70 -36.10 -34.46
C PRO A 94 6.64 -35.51 -33.05
N GLU A 95 5.50 -35.75 -32.41
CA GLU A 95 5.26 -36.37 -31.10
C GLU A 95 6.33 -36.32 -29.98
N SER A 96 5.97 -35.54 -28.96
CA SER A 96 6.04 -35.73 -27.49
C SER A 96 7.12 -36.58 -26.78
N ALA A 97 7.74 -35.98 -25.76
CA ALA A 97 8.21 -36.67 -24.55
C ALA A 97 7.97 -35.81 -23.29
N ASN A 98 6.75 -35.93 -22.79
CA ASN A 98 6.23 -35.83 -21.43
C ASN A 98 7.23 -35.61 -20.25
N VAL A 99 7.15 -34.46 -19.57
CA VAL A 99 7.41 -34.34 -18.12
C VAL A 99 6.29 -33.53 -17.47
N LYS A 100 5.73 -34.12 -16.41
CA LYS A 100 4.44 -33.82 -15.77
C LYS A 100 4.42 -32.47 -15.06
N LYS A 101 3.41 -31.66 -15.39
CA LYS A 101 2.93 -30.50 -14.62
C LYS A 101 2.38 -30.95 -13.25
N SER A 102 2.96 -30.46 -12.16
CA SER A 102 2.26 -30.33 -10.88
C SER A 102 1.46 -29.03 -10.87
N LYS A 103 0.16 -29.13 -10.63
CA LYS A 103 -0.78 -28.00 -10.54
C LYS A 103 -0.48 -27.17 -9.29
N SER A 104 -0.28 -25.86 -9.45
CA SER A 104 -0.35 -24.88 -8.35
C SER A 104 -1.23 -23.70 -8.77
N ASP A 105 -2.32 -23.54 -8.01
CA ASP A 105 -3.20 -22.40 -7.78
C ASP A 105 -3.13 -21.19 -8.74
N SER A 106 -3.94 -21.19 -9.80
CA SER A 106 -3.91 -20.18 -10.88
C SER A 106 -4.93 -19.05 -10.75
N SER A 107 -5.30 -18.60 -9.54
CA SER A 107 -6.39 -17.60 -9.37
C SER A 107 -6.09 -16.38 -8.51
N ILE A 108 -4.86 -16.15 -8.08
CA ILE A 108 -4.54 -14.95 -7.27
C ILE A 108 -4.39 -13.74 -8.20
N LYS A 109 -5.38 -12.85 -8.13
CA LYS A 109 -5.35 -11.51 -8.72
C LYS A 109 -4.35 -10.65 -7.94
N VAL A 110 -3.53 -9.89 -8.65
CA VAL A 110 -2.58 -8.95 -8.08
C VAL A 110 -3.33 -7.67 -7.73
N SER A 111 -3.36 -7.30 -6.44
CA SER A 111 -3.99 -6.07 -5.96
C SER A 111 -2.94 -5.06 -5.50
N GLU A 112 -3.27 -3.77 -5.60
CA GLU A 112 -2.43 -2.71 -5.03
C GLU A 112 -2.35 -2.87 -3.51
N GLY A 113 -1.18 -2.67 -2.92
CA GLY A 113 -0.94 -2.85 -1.48
C GLY A 113 -0.65 -4.29 -1.02
N GLU A 114 -0.74 -5.28 -1.91
CA GLU A 114 -0.32 -6.66 -1.64
C GLU A 114 1.14 -6.90 -2.06
N ILE A 115 1.73 -7.96 -1.53
CA ILE A 115 3.03 -8.46 -1.99
C ILE A 115 2.81 -9.25 -3.28
N ILE A 116 3.70 -9.05 -4.25
CA ILE A 116 3.60 -9.72 -5.54
C ILE A 116 3.76 -11.23 -5.36
N PRO A 117 2.90 -12.06 -6.00
CA PRO A 117 3.00 -13.50 -5.90
C PRO A 117 4.36 -14.03 -6.37
N GLN A 118 4.89 -15.02 -5.64
CA GLN A 118 6.22 -15.58 -5.89
C GLN A 118 6.31 -16.43 -7.17
N ASP A 119 5.16 -16.86 -7.69
CA ASP A 119 5.00 -17.74 -8.85
C ASP A 119 4.92 -17.00 -10.19
N ILE A 120 5.03 -15.66 -10.19
CA ILE A 120 4.97 -14.88 -11.44
C ILE A 120 6.33 -14.93 -12.15
N GLU A 121 6.41 -15.82 -13.14
CA GLU A 121 7.50 -15.92 -14.10
C GLU A 121 7.04 -15.42 -15.46
N ILE A 122 7.83 -14.54 -16.09
CA ILE A 122 7.46 -13.84 -17.31
C ILE A 122 8.58 -13.90 -18.33
N ASP A 123 8.24 -14.30 -19.56
CA ASP A 123 9.16 -14.27 -20.70
C ASP A 123 9.44 -12.83 -21.12
N THR A 124 10.68 -12.54 -21.46
CA THR A 124 11.10 -11.26 -22.05
C THR A 124 11.28 -11.38 -23.57
N ASN A 125 11.36 -10.23 -24.22
CA ASN A 125 11.54 -10.13 -25.68
C ASN A 125 12.84 -10.79 -26.19
N ASP A 126 13.88 -10.87 -25.34
CA ASP A 126 15.16 -11.51 -25.61
C ASP A 126 15.21 -13.00 -25.21
N GLY A 127 14.09 -13.58 -24.80
CA GLY A 127 13.96 -15.01 -24.51
C GLY A 127 14.45 -15.42 -23.12
N GLN A 128 14.66 -14.46 -22.21
CA GLN A 128 14.91 -14.75 -20.80
C GLN A 128 13.60 -14.92 -20.05
N VAL A 129 13.64 -15.68 -18.95
CA VAL A 129 12.52 -15.80 -18.02
C VAL A 129 12.87 -15.03 -16.75
N ILE A 130 12.03 -14.06 -16.38
CA ILE A 130 12.21 -13.27 -15.16
C ILE A 130 11.15 -13.65 -14.14
N ASN A 131 11.59 -14.04 -12.94
CA ASN A 131 10.70 -14.13 -11.78
C ASN A 131 10.53 -12.74 -11.15
N LEU A 132 9.30 -12.25 -11.15
CA LEU A 132 9.01 -10.87 -10.80
C LEU A 132 9.22 -10.57 -9.30
N TYR A 133 8.91 -11.54 -8.43
CA TYR A 133 9.15 -11.42 -6.99
C TYR A 133 10.65 -11.33 -6.69
N LYS A 134 11.47 -12.25 -7.23
CA LYS A 134 12.93 -12.21 -7.03
C LYS A 134 13.52 -10.90 -7.53
N LYS A 135 13.09 -10.44 -8.72
CA LYS A 135 13.55 -9.16 -9.27
C LYS A 135 13.21 -7.99 -8.35
N SER A 136 12.03 -8.01 -7.73
CA SER A 136 11.60 -6.96 -6.81
C SER A 136 12.43 -6.90 -5.51
N GLN A 137 13.18 -7.94 -5.16
CA GLN A 137 14.10 -7.92 -4.02
C GLN A 137 15.39 -7.15 -4.32
N GLU A 138 15.78 -7.06 -5.61
CA GLU A 138 16.99 -6.37 -6.05
C GLU A 138 16.73 -4.86 -6.18
N SER A 139 15.67 -4.49 -6.91
CA SER A 139 15.29 -3.12 -7.25
C SER A 139 13.77 -2.94 -7.21
N GLY A 140 13.32 -1.69 -7.14
CA GLY A 140 11.93 -1.38 -7.47
C GLY A 140 11.65 -1.70 -8.95
N ILE A 141 10.39 -1.94 -9.30
CA ILE A 141 9.97 -2.28 -10.66
C ILE A 141 8.84 -1.36 -11.09
N VAL A 142 8.94 -0.81 -12.30
CA VAL A 142 7.86 -0.08 -12.97
C VAL A 142 7.46 -0.87 -14.20
N ILE A 143 6.21 -1.34 -14.24
CA ILE A 143 5.68 -2.04 -15.41
C ILE A 143 4.63 -1.16 -16.05
N PHE A 144 4.76 -0.88 -17.35
CA PHE A 144 3.71 -0.22 -18.12
C PHE A 144 3.07 -1.20 -19.11
N PHE A 145 1.75 -1.17 -19.19
CA PHE A 145 0.96 -2.09 -20.01
C PHE A 145 0.48 -1.40 -21.28
N TYR A 146 0.54 -2.11 -22.41
CA TYR A 146 0.09 -1.59 -23.69
C TYR A 146 -0.61 -2.65 -24.56
N PRO A 147 -1.58 -2.24 -25.40
CA PRO A 147 -2.31 -3.15 -26.28
C PRO A 147 -1.44 -3.89 -27.30
N LYS A 148 -0.52 -3.16 -27.95
CA LYS A 148 0.26 -3.69 -29.09
C LYS A 148 1.49 -2.84 -29.38
N ALA A 149 2.63 -3.50 -29.55
CA ALA A 149 3.89 -2.91 -30.00
C ALA A 149 3.76 -2.28 -31.40
N ASN A 150 4.65 -1.35 -31.75
CA ASN A 150 4.69 -0.64 -33.03
C ASN A 150 3.42 0.18 -33.41
N THR A 151 2.52 0.45 -32.47
CA THR A 151 1.35 1.30 -32.71
C THR A 151 1.61 2.74 -32.23
N PRO A 152 1.10 3.79 -32.90
CA PRO A 152 1.48 5.18 -32.62
C PRO A 152 1.34 5.59 -31.15
N GLY A 153 0.21 5.24 -30.53
CA GLY A 153 -0.04 5.56 -29.12
C GLY A 153 0.89 4.82 -28.15
N CYS A 154 1.14 3.53 -28.40
CA CYS A 154 2.02 2.73 -27.54
C CYS A 154 3.50 3.12 -27.73
N THR A 155 3.90 3.48 -28.95
CA THR A 155 5.23 4.03 -29.23
C THR A 155 5.45 5.34 -28.48
N LYS A 156 4.46 6.24 -28.44
CA LYS A 156 4.56 7.48 -27.65
C LYS A 156 4.73 7.19 -26.15
N GLN A 157 3.98 6.23 -25.62
CA GLN A 157 4.09 5.79 -24.22
C GLN A 157 5.49 5.22 -23.93
N ALA A 158 5.95 4.26 -24.73
CA ALA A 158 7.25 3.62 -24.55
C ALA A 158 8.43 4.60 -24.69
N CYS A 159 8.38 5.50 -25.68
CA CYS A 159 9.39 6.55 -25.82
C CYS A 159 9.39 7.48 -24.58
N GLY A 160 8.23 7.82 -24.04
CA GLY A 160 8.15 8.60 -22.80
C GLY A 160 8.84 7.93 -21.60
N PHE A 161 8.73 6.60 -21.46
CA PHE A 161 9.48 5.84 -20.45
C PHE A 161 10.97 5.80 -20.75
N ARG A 162 11.37 5.64 -22.01
CA ARG A 162 12.79 5.69 -22.44
C ARG A 162 13.41 7.02 -22.08
N ASP A 163 12.74 8.12 -22.42
CA ASP A 163 13.26 9.47 -22.25
C ASP A 163 13.41 9.84 -20.75
N ASN A 164 12.75 9.11 -19.85
CA ASN A 164 12.89 9.24 -18.39
C ASN A 164 13.58 8.05 -17.72
N TYR A 165 14.15 7.10 -18.48
CA TYR A 165 14.69 5.85 -17.95
C TYR A 165 15.77 6.06 -16.89
N GLU A 166 16.69 7.00 -17.14
CA GLU A 166 17.76 7.32 -16.17
C GLU A 166 17.23 7.86 -14.84
N LYS A 167 16.09 8.58 -14.85
CA LYS A 167 15.46 9.05 -13.60
C LYS A 167 14.91 7.88 -12.78
N PHE A 168 14.28 6.90 -13.44
CA PHE A 168 13.80 5.69 -12.77
C PHE A 168 14.96 4.89 -12.20
N LYS A 169 16.01 4.68 -13.00
CA LYS A 169 17.21 3.94 -12.61
C LYS A 169 17.93 4.58 -11.43
N THR A 170 18.11 5.91 -11.45
CA THR A 170 18.70 6.67 -10.34
C THR A 170 17.85 6.59 -9.07
N ALA A 171 16.52 6.53 -9.22
CA ALA A 171 15.59 6.33 -8.11
C ALA A 171 15.52 4.86 -7.62
N GLY A 172 16.31 3.94 -8.19
CA GLY A 172 16.35 2.54 -7.80
C GLY A 172 15.25 1.67 -8.42
N TYR A 173 14.64 2.10 -9.53
CA TYR A 173 13.62 1.36 -10.25
C TYR A 173 14.09 0.87 -11.62
N GLU A 174 13.78 -0.37 -11.93
CA GLU A 174 13.91 -0.95 -13.27
C GLU A 174 12.56 -0.83 -14.01
N VAL A 175 12.62 -0.45 -15.29
CA VAL A 175 11.42 -0.27 -16.10
C VAL A 175 11.19 -1.50 -16.98
N TYR A 176 9.94 -1.90 -17.16
CA TYR A 176 9.54 -2.94 -18.10
C TYR A 176 8.27 -2.54 -18.83
N GLY A 177 8.19 -2.89 -20.11
CA GLY A 177 6.94 -2.82 -20.87
C GLY A 177 6.29 -4.20 -20.93
N MET A 178 4.96 -4.31 -20.85
CA MET A 178 4.26 -5.60 -20.95
C MET A 178 3.07 -5.56 -21.92
N SER A 179 3.01 -6.55 -22.81
CA SER A 179 1.86 -6.80 -23.69
C SER A 179 1.69 -8.28 -24.00
N ALA A 180 0.64 -8.61 -24.75
CA ALA A 180 0.41 -9.94 -25.28
C ALA A 180 1.12 -10.23 -26.61
N ASP A 181 2.04 -9.34 -27.03
CA ASP A 181 2.85 -9.57 -28.23
C ASP A 181 3.91 -10.65 -27.97
N LYS A 182 4.17 -11.46 -28.99
CA LYS A 182 5.26 -12.45 -28.98
C LYS A 182 6.65 -11.77 -28.92
N PRO A 183 7.71 -12.49 -28.50
CA PRO A 183 9.06 -11.92 -28.40
C PRO A 183 9.57 -11.21 -29.66
N THR A 184 9.37 -11.79 -30.85
CA THR A 184 9.90 -11.23 -32.11
C THR A 184 9.37 -9.82 -32.44
N PRO A 185 8.04 -9.55 -32.47
CA PRO A 185 7.52 -8.19 -32.60
C PRO A 185 8.07 -7.19 -31.57
N GLN A 186 8.21 -7.62 -30.32
CA GLN A 186 8.68 -6.78 -29.22
C GLN A 186 10.16 -6.42 -29.38
N THR A 187 11.00 -7.38 -29.75
CA THR A 187 12.43 -7.16 -30.03
C THR A 187 12.63 -6.21 -31.20
N ASN A 188 11.88 -6.38 -32.29
CA ASN A 188 11.93 -5.44 -33.42
C ASN A 188 11.53 -4.01 -33.01
N TRP A 189 10.51 -3.88 -32.16
CA TRP A 189 10.05 -2.60 -31.65
C TRP A 189 11.07 -1.93 -30.72
N LYS A 190 11.64 -2.71 -29.79
CA LYS A 190 12.73 -2.28 -28.89
C LYS A 190 13.92 -1.74 -29.69
N ASN A 191 14.37 -2.48 -30.70
CA ASN A 191 15.50 -2.08 -31.54
C ASN A 191 15.17 -0.83 -32.37
N LYS A 192 13.97 -0.76 -32.97
CA LYS A 192 13.54 0.38 -33.79
C LYS A 192 13.46 1.70 -33.03
N HIS A 193 13.08 1.67 -31.76
CA HIS A 193 12.92 2.86 -30.93
C HIS A 193 13.99 3.01 -29.84
N THR A 194 15.02 2.17 -29.88
CA THR A 194 16.15 2.19 -28.94
C THR A 194 15.68 2.19 -27.48
N LEU A 195 14.76 1.28 -27.15
CA LEU A 195 14.24 1.19 -25.78
C LEU A 195 15.29 0.53 -24.87
N PRO A 196 15.72 1.18 -23.78
CA PRO A 196 16.83 0.71 -22.93
C PRO A 196 16.43 -0.41 -21.96
N TYR A 197 15.12 -0.61 -21.78
CA TYR A 197 14.55 -1.61 -20.87
C TYR A 197 14.08 -2.88 -21.59
N SER A 198 13.86 -3.95 -20.86
CA SER A 198 13.29 -5.20 -21.40
C SER A 198 11.76 -5.14 -21.49
N LEU A 199 11.21 -5.93 -22.41
CA LEU A 199 9.77 -6.01 -22.62
C LEU A 199 9.27 -7.42 -22.32
N PHE A 200 8.28 -7.51 -21.43
CA PHE A 200 7.57 -8.72 -21.06
C PHE A 200 6.56 -9.15 -22.12
N CYS A 201 6.55 -10.43 -22.41
CA CYS A 201 5.69 -11.10 -23.37
C CYS A 201 4.72 -12.02 -22.64
N ASP A 202 3.42 -11.75 -22.73
CA ASP A 202 2.37 -12.65 -22.23
C ASP A 202 1.34 -12.98 -23.31
N PRO A 203 1.68 -13.81 -24.31
CA PRO A 203 0.76 -14.18 -25.39
C PRO A 203 -0.51 -14.89 -24.90
N THR A 204 -0.50 -15.46 -23.70
CA THR A 204 -1.61 -16.19 -23.08
C THR A 204 -2.60 -15.30 -22.33
N PHE A 205 -2.20 -14.06 -22.04
CA PHE A 205 -2.90 -13.12 -21.16
C PHE A 205 -3.06 -13.60 -19.71
N GLU A 206 -2.34 -14.63 -19.26
CA GLU A 206 -2.47 -15.18 -17.91
C GLU A 206 -2.05 -14.16 -16.86
N ILE A 207 -0.88 -13.56 -17.03
CA ILE A 207 -0.32 -12.57 -16.10
C ILE A 207 -1.05 -11.24 -16.25
N LEU A 208 -1.38 -10.83 -17.48
CA LEU A 208 -2.17 -9.63 -17.74
C LEU A 208 -3.57 -9.67 -17.07
N LYS A 209 -4.18 -10.87 -16.97
CA LYS A 209 -5.43 -11.07 -16.22
C LYS A 209 -5.20 -10.95 -14.71
N ARG A 210 -4.08 -11.49 -14.19
CA ARG A 210 -3.73 -11.36 -12.76
C ARG A 210 -3.53 -9.90 -12.36
N PHE A 211 -2.88 -9.08 -13.20
CA PHE A 211 -2.79 -7.63 -12.99
C PHE A 211 -4.09 -6.86 -13.28
N GLY A 212 -5.17 -7.53 -13.70
CA GLY A 212 -6.46 -6.89 -13.97
C GLY A 212 -6.44 -5.93 -15.17
N VAL A 213 -5.47 -6.03 -16.08
CA VAL A 213 -5.32 -5.14 -17.25
C VAL A 213 -5.88 -5.75 -18.53
N PHE A 214 -6.39 -6.98 -18.49
CA PHE A 214 -7.05 -7.60 -19.63
C PHE A 214 -8.36 -6.88 -20.01
N LYS A 215 -8.53 -6.62 -21.31
CA LYS A 215 -9.75 -6.05 -21.89
C LYS A 215 -10.27 -6.97 -23.02
N ALA A 216 -11.51 -7.46 -22.88
CA ALA A 216 -12.15 -8.28 -23.92
C ALA A 216 -12.31 -7.49 -25.25
N PRO A 217 -12.24 -8.15 -26.43
CA PRO A 217 -12.10 -9.60 -26.63
C PRO A 217 -10.66 -10.15 -26.47
N LYS A 218 -9.62 -9.43 -26.90
CA LYS A 218 -8.19 -9.81 -26.76
C LYS A 218 -7.29 -8.57 -26.76
N SER A 219 -7.49 -7.68 -25.80
CA SER A 219 -6.79 -6.41 -25.70
C SER A 219 -6.24 -6.18 -24.29
N VAL A 220 -5.39 -5.16 -24.15
CA VAL A 220 -4.80 -4.75 -22.88
C VAL A 220 -5.20 -3.30 -22.61
N LYS A 221 -5.71 -3.03 -21.41
CA LYS A 221 -5.93 -1.67 -20.92
C LYS A 221 -4.56 -1.01 -20.73
N ARG A 222 -4.36 0.17 -21.33
CA ARG A 222 -3.16 0.97 -21.05
C ARG A 222 -3.17 1.42 -19.60
N SER A 223 -2.13 1.06 -18.85
CA SER A 223 -1.94 1.40 -17.44
C SER A 223 -0.48 1.23 -17.07
N HIS A 224 -0.15 1.41 -15.80
CA HIS A 224 1.15 1.10 -15.23
C HIS A 224 0.97 0.63 -13.78
N VAL A 225 1.93 -0.12 -13.28
CA VAL A 225 2.05 -0.51 -11.88
C VAL A 225 3.47 -0.24 -11.42
N ILE A 226 3.60 0.18 -10.16
CA ILE A 226 4.87 0.34 -9.49
C ILE A 226 4.93 -0.74 -8.43
N ILE A 227 6.04 -1.45 -8.35
CA ILE A 227 6.33 -2.45 -7.33
C ILE A 227 7.54 -1.91 -6.59
N GLU A 228 7.37 -1.64 -5.31
CA GLU A 228 8.46 -1.18 -4.46
C GLU A 228 9.46 -2.31 -4.23
N LYS A 229 10.71 -1.94 -3.89
CA LYS A 229 11.72 -2.92 -3.48
C LYS A 229 11.18 -3.73 -2.30
N GLY A 230 11.28 -5.06 -2.38
CA GLY A 230 10.65 -5.99 -1.43
C GLY A 230 9.34 -6.61 -1.93
N GLY A 231 8.84 -6.17 -3.08
CA GLY A 231 7.72 -6.83 -3.79
C GLY A 231 6.33 -6.29 -3.47
N MET A 232 6.23 -5.24 -2.66
CA MET A 232 4.94 -4.57 -2.43
C MET A 232 4.49 -3.85 -3.71
N ILE A 233 3.32 -4.19 -4.24
CA ILE A 233 2.70 -3.37 -5.28
C ILE A 233 2.41 -2.00 -4.66
N GLY A 234 3.11 -0.99 -5.15
CA GLY A 234 3.20 0.34 -4.59
C GLY A 234 1.82 0.95 -4.35
N PRO A 235 1.41 1.14 -3.09
CA PRO A 235 0.14 1.77 -2.78
C PRO A 235 0.29 3.25 -3.06
N ILE A 236 -0.24 3.70 -4.19
CA ILE A 236 -0.38 5.12 -4.51
C ILE A 236 -1.08 5.83 -3.34
N GLU A 237 -1.95 5.11 -2.64
CA GLU A 237 -2.75 5.60 -1.55
C GLU A 237 -1.93 5.98 -0.33
N LYS A 238 -0.91 5.19 0.03
CA LYS A 238 -0.02 5.53 1.15
C LYS A 238 0.80 6.78 0.85
N LYS A 239 1.22 7.00 -0.40
CA LYS A 239 1.95 8.22 -0.78
C LYS A 239 1.08 9.46 -0.59
N TYR A 240 -0.18 9.39 -1.02
CA TYR A 240 -1.15 10.46 -0.77
C TYR A 240 -1.47 10.64 0.70
N ALA A 241 -1.66 9.55 1.44
CA ALA A 241 -1.93 9.59 2.87
C ALA A 241 -0.77 10.20 3.65
N GLN A 242 0.49 9.83 3.34
CA GLN A 242 1.69 10.43 3.92
C GLN A 242 1.82 11.90 3.58
N ALA A 243 1.58 12.30 2.33
CA ALA A 243 1.61 13.70 1.94
C ALA A 243 0.56 14.52 2.71
N LEU A 244 -0.67 14.00 2.80
CA LEU A 244 -1.75 14.62 3.57
C LEU A 244 -1.39 14.73 5.05
N PHE A 245 -0.85 13.65 5.62
CA PHE A 245 -0.38 13.62 7.01
C PHE A 245 0.73 14.64 7.28
N ASN A 246 1.73 14.74 6.41
CA ASN A 246 2.81 15.72 6.53
C ASN A 246 2.30 17.17 6.43
N VAL A 247 1.31 17.44 5.59
CA VAL A 247 0.67 18.75 5.50
C VAL A 247 -0.13 19.04 6.77
N SER A 248 -0.93 18.08 7.24
CA SER A 248 -1.70 18.21 8.47
C SER A 248 -0.81 18.36 9.72
N LEU A 249 0.36 17.72 9.75
CA LEU A 249 1.38 17.90 10.78
C LEU A 249 1.89 19.34 10.80
N LYS A 250 2.33 19.86 9.66
CA LYS A 250 2.84 21.24 9.54
C LYS A 250 1.80 22.28 9.94
N MET A 251 0.53 22.00 9.66
CA MET A 251 -0.59 22.88 9.97
C MET A 251 -1.21 22.63 11.36
N ASN A 252 -0.68 21.69 12.15
CA ASN A 252 -1.24 21.24 13.43
C ASN A 252 -2.74 20.91 13.39
N SER A 253 -3.23 20.41 12.25
CA SER A 253 -4.65 20.21 11.96
C SER A 253 -5.04 18.74 11.81
N ILE A 254 -4.22 17.81 12.32
CA ILE A 254 -4.47 16.36 12.25
C ILE A 254 -5.85 15.99 12.81
N PRO A 255 -6.26 16.43 14.02
CA PRO A 255 -7.55 16.02 14.58
C PRO A 255 -8.73 16.46 13.70
N ASN A 256 -8.71 17.71 13.23
CA ASN A 256 -9.74 18.25 12.34
C ASN A 256 -9.77 17.52 10.99
N THR A 257 -8.60 17.32 10.37
CA THR A 257 -8.49 16.59 9.09
C THR A 257 -9.04 15.17 9.22
N SER A 258 -8.71 14.47 10.32
CA SER A 258 -9.16 13.10 10.57
C SER A 258 -10.67 13.03 10.74
N GLU A 259 -11.28 13.96 11.47
CA GLU A 259 -12.73 14.00 11.67
C GLU A 259 -13.48 14.30 10.37
N GLU A 260 -12.97 15.26 9.58
CA GLU A 260 -13.52 15.61 8.27
C GLU A 260 -13.46 14.45 7.29
N LEU A 261 -12.32 13.75 7.19
CA LEU A 261 -12.19 12.57 6.33
C LEU A 261 -13.09 11.42 6.80
N GLY A 262 -13.25 11.24 8.11
CA GLY A 262 -14.17 10.26 8.67
C GLY A 262 -15.63 10.52 8.29
N LYS A 263 -16.08 11.79 8.34
CA LYS A 263 -17.42 12.18 7.86
C LYS A 263 -17.61 11.88 6.37
N ILE A 264 -16.59 12.15 5.56
CA ILE A 264 -16.63 11.87 4.12
C ILE A 264 -16.68 10.37 3.85
N LYS A 265 -15.88 9.57 4.57
CA LYS A 265 -15.87 8.11 4.49
C LYS A 265 -17.25 7.53 4.81
N VAL A 266 -17.85 7.91 5.94
CA VAL A 266 -19.20 7.47 6.32
C VAL A 266 -20.25 7.90 5.28
N SER A 267 -20.13 9.12 4.73
CA SER A 267 -21.01 9.60 3.67
C SER A 267 -20.89 8.78 2.38
N MET A 268 -19.65 8.40 1.99
CA MET A 268 -19.37 7.56 0.83
C MET A 268 -19.88 6.11 1.02
N GLU A 269 -19.84 5.59 2.24
CA GLU A 269 -20.37 4.26 2.58
C GLU A 269 -21.90 4.24 2.62
N THR A 270 -22.52 5.29 3.14
CA THR A 270 -23.98 5.38 3.30
C THR A 270 -24.70 5.70 1.98
N ASN A 271 -24.07 6.50 1.12
CA ASN A 271 -24.67 6.96 -0.14
C ASN A 271 -24.09 6.20 -1.34
N GLU A 272 -24.75 5.11 -1.72
CA GLU A 272 -24.34 4.28 -2.86
C GLU A 272 -24.23 5.09 -4.17
N LYS A 273 -25.12 6.06 -4.40
CA LYS A 273 -25.07 6.92 -5.59
C LYS A 273 -23.80 7.76 -5.64
N MET A 274 -23.31 8.20 -4.47
CA MET A 274 -22.07 8.95 -4.36
C MET A 274 -20.85 8.09 -4.67
N ARG A 275 -20.82 6.84 -4.18
CA ARG A 275 -19.76 5.87 -4.50
C ARG A 275 -19.72 5.58 -6.00
N LEU A 276 -20.87 5.25 -6.59
CA LEU A 276 -20.99 5.00 -8.02
C LEU A 276 -20.54 6.20 -8.86
N PHE A 277 -20.89 7.42 -8.44
CA PHE A 277 -20.45 8.65 -9.12
C PHE A 277 -18.93 8.86 -9.06
N VAL A 278 -18.32 8.57 -7.92
CA VAL A 278 -16.86 8.65 -7.74
C VAL A 278 -16.15 7.66 -8.67
N GLU A 279 -16.67 6.44 -8.76
CA GLU A 279 -16.11 5.34 -9.56
C GLU A 279 -16.41 5.44 -11.07
N ASP A 280 -17.50 6.09 -11.48
CA ASP A 280 -17.93 6.12 -12.88
C ASP A 280 -16.97 6.94 -13.78
N PRO A 281 -16.25 6.31 -14.73
CA PRO A 281 -15.34 7.01 -15.64
C PRO A 281 -16.07 7.82 -16.72
N SER A 282 -17.39 7.67 -16.88
CA SER A 282 -18.19 8.32 -17.93
C SER A 282 -18.47 9.79 -17.64
N VAL A 283 -18.37 10.20 -16.37
CA VAL A 283 -18.55 11.60 -15.98
C VAL A 283 -17.23 12.34 -16.18
N GLY A 284 -17.24 13.34 -17.07
CA GLY A 284 -16.07 14.17 -17.35
C GLY A 284 -15.50 14.87 -16.10
N PRO A 285 -14.17 15.11 -16.06
CA PRO A 285 -13.47 15.61 -14.87
C PRO A 285 -13.99 16.95 -14.37
N GLU A 286 -14.39 17.87 -15.27
CA GLU A 286 -14.93 19.17 -14.90
C GLU A 286 -16.27 19.08 -14.16
N LYS A 287 -17.16 18.18 -14.60
CA LYS A 287 -18.45 17.94 -13.92
C LYS A 287 -18.23 17.33 -12.54
N LYS A 288 -17.29 16.37 -12.42
CA LYS A 288 -16.89 15.80 -11.13
C LYS A 288 -16.33 16.87 -10.20
N ARG A 289 -15.48 17.76 -10.71
CA ARG A 289 -14.88 18.85 -9.94
C ARG A 289 -15.94 19.78 -9.36
N THR A 290 -16.88 20.27 -10.17
CA THR A 290 -17.93 21.19 -9.69
C THR A 290 -18.78 20.57 -8.59
N ILE A 291 -19.18 19.30 -8.76
CA ILE A 291 -20.01 18.60 -7.79
C ILE A 291 -19.24 18.38 -6.49
N ILE A 292 -18.03 17.83 -6.56
CA ILE A 292 -17.21 17.57 -5.37
C ILE A 292 -16.83 18.88 -4.65
N GLN A 293 -16.47 19.93 -5.39
CA GLN A 293 -16.20 21.25 -4.79
C GLN A 293 -17.44 21.84 -4.12
N SER A 294 -18.64 21.63 -4.68
CA SER A 294 -19.89 22.10 -4.06
C SER A 294 -20.18 21.38 -2.74
N MET A 295 -19.87 20.08 -2.65
CA MET A 295 -20.01 19.27 -1.44
C MET A 295 -18.96 19.63 -0.39
N LEU A 296 -17.75 20.00 -0.83
CA LEU A 296 -16.63 20.30 0.05
C LEU A 296 -16.57 21.75 0.53
N LYS A 297 -17.53 22.63 0.19
CA LYS A 297 -17.49 24.06 0.57
C LYS A 297 -17.29 24.31 2.06
N SER A 298 -17.86 23.47 2.92
CA SER A 298 -17.81 23.62 4.38
C SER A 298 -16.56 23.03 5.04
N TYR A 299 -15.69 22.33 4.29
CA TYR A 299 -14.53 21.62 4.82
C TYR A 299 -13.25 22.47 4.82
N SER A 300 -12.23 22.01 5.55
CA SER A 300 -10.93 22.67 5.63
C SER A 300 -10.24 22.85 4.26
N PRO A 301 -9.36 23.87 4.12
CA PRO A 301 -8.56 24.04 2.92
C PRO A 301 -7.70 22.82 2.58
N THR A 302 -7.19 22.11 3.59
CA THR A 302 -6.37 20.91 3.42
C THR A 302 -7.16 19.80 2.71
N VAL A 303 -8.38 19.51 3.17
CA VAL A 303 -9.24 18.48 2.57
C VAL A 303 -9.71 18.89 1.17
N LYS A 304 -10.05 20.16 0.95
CA LYS A 304 -10.38 20.68 -0.39
C LYS A 304 -9.24 20.48 -1.39
N ASN A 305 -8.03 20.87 -1.01
CA ASN A 305 -6.84 20.73 -1.85
C ASN A 305 -6.49 19.27 -2.12
N PHE A 306 -6.69 18.40 -1.12
CA PHE A 306 -6.51 16.97 -1.26
C PHE A 306 -7.43 16.38 -2.33
N PHE A 307 -8.75 16.63 -2.25
CA PHE A 307 -9.70 16.14 -3.25
C PHE A 307 -9.50 16.78 -4.63
N ASP A 308 -9.10 18.05 -4.70
CA ASP A 308 -8.78 18.70 -5.99
C ASP A 308 -7.53 18.07 -6.65
N THR A 309 -6.54 17.69 -5.84
CA THR A 309 -5.35 16.96 -6.31
C THR A 309 -5.72 15.57 -6.83
N LEU A 310 -6.63 14.86 -6.15
CA LEU A 310 -7.12 13.56 -6.62
C LEU A 310 -7.92 13.67 -7.91
N LEU A 311 -8.75 14.70 -8.05
CA LEU A 311 -9.50 14.99 -9.27
C LEU A 311 -8.57 15.29 -10.45
N THR A 312 -7.58 16.16 -10.24
CA THR A 312 -6.61 16.55 -11.29
C THR A 312 -5.80 15.37 -11.79
N ASN A 313 -5.46 14.43 -10.91
CA ASN A 313 -4.70 13.24 -11.25
C ASN A 313 -5.57 12.04 -11.68
N GLY A 314 -6.91 12.18 -11.73
CA GLY A 314 -7.82 11.09 -12.08
C GLY A 314 -7.86 9.95 -11.05
N ARG A 315 -7.55 10.24 -9.78
CA ARG A 315 -7.39 9.28 -8.67
C ARG A 315 -8.52 9.36 -7.63
N LEU A 316 -9.62 10.04 -7.94
CA LEU A 316 -10.78 10.13 -7.06
C LEU A 316 -11.32 8.78 -6.58
N PRO A 317 -11.35 7.68 -7.38
CA PRO A 317 -11.79 6.37 -6.91
C PRO A 317 -10.95 5.79 -5.76
N LEU A 318 -9.70 6.22 -5.61
CA LEU A 318 -8.81 5.76 -4.55
C LEU A 318 -9.03 6.49 -3.22
N SER A 319 -9.96 7.45 -3.15
CA SER A 319 -10.19 8.28 -1.96
C SER A 319 -10.42 7.45 -0.70
N MET A 320 -11.24 6.40 -0.75
CA MET A 320 -11.53 5.52 0.38
C MET A 320 -10.27 4.81 0.90
N SER A 321 -9.50 4.22 0.00
CA SER A 321 -8.24 3.55 0.33
C SER A 321 -7.21 4.52 0.90
N ILE A 322 -7.14 5.76 0.39
CA ILE A 322 -6.26 6.81 0.94
C ILE A 322 -6.70 7.21 2.35
N ILE A 323 -8.01 7.38 2.58
CA ILE A 323 -8.53 7.75 3.90
C ILE A 323 -8.17 6.67 4.93
N ASN A 324 -8.35 5.39 4.59
CA ASN A 324 -7.96 4.28 5.45
C ASN A 324 -6.45 4.30 5.76
N ALA A 325 -5.61 4.48 4.74
CA ALA A 325 -4.17 4.58 4.92
C ALA A 325 -3.78 5.80 5.79
N PHE A 326 -4.50 6.92 5.68
CA PHE A 326 -4.29 8.09 6.52
C PHE A 326 -4.68 7.83 7.97
N GLU A 327 -5.83 7.19 8.23
CA GLU A 327 -6.24 6.78 9.57
C GLU A 327 -5.18 5.90 10.23
N ASP A 328 -4.59 4.97 9.48
CA ASP A 328 -3.55 4.09 10.00
C ASP A 328 -2.27 4.87 10.37
N ILE A 329 -1.84 5.81 9.54
CA ILE A 329 -0.69 6.69 9.84
C ILE A 329 -0.98 7.56 11.07
N VAL A 330 -2.21 8.07 11.21
CA VAL A 330 -2.60 8.88 12.38
C VAL A 330 -2.60 8.04 13.66
N LYS A 331 -3.11 6.80 13.62
CA LYS A 331 -3.07 5.86 14.76
C LYS A 331 -1.63 5.58 15.19
N GLU A 332 -0.75 5.32 14.22
CA GLU A 332 0.68 5.09 14.47
C GLU A 332 1.35 6.33 15.08
N HIS A 333 1.08 7.52 14.54
CA HIS A 333 1.64 8.77 15.05
C HIS A 333 1.15 9.13 16.46
N ARG A 334 -0.14 8.92 16.74
CA ARG A 334 -0.70 9.08 18.09
C ARG A 334 -0.20 8.04 19.08
N LYS A 335 0.60 7.06 18.61
CA LYS A 335 1.01 5.87 19.36
C LYS A 335 -0.19 5.24 20.05
N GLU A 336 -1.33 5.20 19.37
CA GLU A 336 -2.56 4.64 19.92
C GLU A 336 -2.33 3.16 20.20
N MET A 337 -2.27 2.79 21.48
CA MET A 337 -2.08 1.40 21.87
C MET A 337 -3.44 0.72 21.86
N ILE A 338 -3.60 -0.26 20.99
CA ILE A 338 -4.79 -1.11 20.98
C ILE A 338 -4.63 -2.12 22.11
N VAL A 339 -5.51 -2.04 23.10
CA VAL A 339 -5.62 -3.02 24.17
C VAL A 339 -6.77 -3.94 23.84
N LYS A 340 -6.47 -5.22 23.61
CA LYS A 340 -7.50 -6.22 23.35
C LYS A 340 -7.80 -6.99 24.62
N ILE A 341 -9.04 -6.92 25.08
CA ILE A 341 -9.55 -7.63 26.25
C ILE A 341 -10.36 -8.82 25.78
N VAL A 342 -9.88 -10.02 26.04
CA VAL A 342 -10.55 -11.28 25.71
C VAL A 342 -11.18 -11.87 26.97
N SER A 343 -12.47 -12.19 26.93
CA SER A 343 -13.19 -12.80 28.06
C SER A 343 -14.05 -13.97 27.61
N ALA A 344 -14.33 -14.90 28.53
CA ALA A 344 -15.22 -16.03 28.27
C ALA A 344 -16.69 -15.61 28.11
N LYS A 345 -17.04 -14.48 28.73
CA LYS A 345 -18.40 -13.91 28.74
C LYS A 345 -18.33 -12.40 28.57
N GLU A 346 -19.40 -11.80 28.08
CA GLU A 346 -19.57 -10.35 28.05
C GLU A 346 -19.33 -9.76 29.45
N LEU A 347 -18.47 -8.74 29.49
CA LEU A 347 -18.08 -8.07 30.73
C LEU A 347 -19.09 -6.99 31.07
N ASP A 348 -19.44 -6.87 32.35
CA ASP A 348 -20.24 -5.75 32.83
C ASP A 348 -19.45 -4.43 32.73
N SER A 349 -20.19 -3.37 32.37
CA SER A 349 -19.71 -2.00 32.20
C SER A 349 -18.85 -1.49 33.35
N LYS A 350 -19.21 -1.83 34.60
CA LYS A 350 -18.45 -1.43 35.80
C LYS A 350 -17.08 -2.09 35.84
N TYR A 351 -17.00 -3.37 35.50
CA TYR A 351 -15.74 -4.13 35.46
C TYR A 351 -14.86 -3.70 34.29
N LEU A 352 -15.45 -3.37 33.13
CA LEU A 352 -14.73 -2.82 32.00
C LEU A 352 -14.03 -1.51 32.36
N LEU A 353 -14.73 -0.58 33.02
CA LEU A 353 -14.13 0.70 33.46
C LEU A 353 -12.98 0.48 34.45
N GLN A 354 -13.12 -0.46 35.38
CA GLN A 354 -12.05 -0.80 36.33
C GLN A 354 -10.83 -1.40 35.62
N LEU A 355 -11.04 -2.32 34.68
CA LEU A 355 -9.95 -2.89 33.89
C LEU A 355 -9.26 -1.82 33.06
N GLN A 356 -10.02 -0.93 32.42
CA GLN A 356 -9.48 0.18 31.66
C GLN A 356 -8.59 1.09 32.52
N ASP A 357 -9.02 1.43 33.73
CA ASP A 357 -8.23 2.26 34.66
C ASP A 357 -6.94 1.55 35.12
N ILE A 358 -7.02 0.25 35.46
CA ILE A 358 -5.87 -0.56 35.89
C ILE A 358 -4.84 -0.70 34.76
N ILE A 359 -5.30 -0.97 33.54
CA ILE A 359 -4.43 -1.14 32.36
C ILE A 359 -3.78 0.20 32.00
N SER A 360 -4.54 1.29 32.02
CA SER A 360 -4.02 2.63 31.72
C SER A 360 -2.95 3.07 32.71
N LYS A 361 -3.06 2.69 33.99
CA LYS A 361 -2.10 3.06 35.05
C LYS A 361 -0.83 2.22 35.05
N ASN A 362 -0.93 0.91 34.79
CA ASN A 362 0.18 -0.03 35.01
C ASN A 362 0.86 -0.51 33.73
N PHE A 363 0.17 -0.51 32.59
CA PHE A 363 0.64 -1.16 31.36
C PHE A 363 0.88 -0.20 30.19
N VAL A 364 0.50 1.07 30.32
CA VAL A 364 0.64 2.06 29.24
C VAL A 364 1.55 3.21 29.68
N ASP A 365 2.50 3.58 28.81
CA ASP A 365 3.39 4.72 29.03
C ASP A 365 2.60 6.03 29.08
N LYS A 366 2.92 6.90 30.06
CA LYS A 366 2.25 8.20 30.26
C LYS A 366 2.27 9.01 28.96
N GLY A 367 1.08 9.28 28.40
CA GLY A 367 0.91 10.12 27.20
C GLY A 367 0.46 9.39 25.92
N LYS A 368 0.24 8.07 25.95
CA LYS A 368 -0.36 7.33 24.82
C LYS A 368 -1.89 7.28 24.92
N ASN A 369 -2.59 7.51 23.82
CA ASN A 369 -4.04 7.29 23.74
C ASN A 369 -4.32 5.78 23.66
N ILE A 370 -5.32 5.29 24.38
CA ILE A 370 -5.61 3.86 24.50
C ILE A 370 -6.97 3.56 23.89
N THR A 371 -7.03 2.60 22.98
CA THR A 371 -8.28 2.11 22.41
C THR A 371 -8.51 0.68 22.87
N PHE A 372 -9.62 0.45 23.58
CA PHE A 372 -9.97 -0.86 24.10
C PHE A 372 -10.89 -1.61 23.12
N VAL A 373 -10.48 -2.81 22.73
CA VAL A 373 -11.28 -3.71 21.88
C VAL A 373 -11.63 -4.95 22.70
N THR A 374 -12.92 -5.22 22.88
CA THR A 374 -13.38 -6.41 23.59
C THR A 374 -13.67 -7.57 22.63
N SER A 375 -13.30 -8.79 23.03
CA SER A 375 -13.53 -10.01 22.25
C SER A 375 -13.98 -11.15 23.16
N ILE A 376 -14.99 -11.90 22.74
CA ILE A 376 -15.52 -13.01 23.55
C ILE A 376 -15.01 -14.33 22.97
N LYS A 377 -14.32 -15.12 23.80
CA LYS A 377 -13.85 -16.48 23.46
C LYS A 377 -14.23 -17.46 24.56
N GLN A 378 -15.21 -18.32 24.30
CA GLN A 378 -15.68 -19.32 25.27
C GLN A 378 -14.60 -20.37 25.62
N GLU A 379 -13.60 -20.55 24.75
CA GLU A 379 -12.50 -21.51 24.91
C GLU A 379 -11.66 -21.29 26.18
N ILE A 380 -11.59 -20.06 26.69
CA ILE A 380 -10.77 -19.76 27.87
C ILE A 380 -11.42 -20.22 29.18
N LEU A 381 -12.66 -20.75 29.12
CA LEU A 381 -13.50 -21.30 30.20
C LEU A 381 -13.89 -20.30 31.31
N GLY A 382 -13.09 -19.26 31.52
CA GLY A 382 -13.31 -18.15 32.45
C GLY A 382 -12.05 -17.32 32.63
N GLY A 383 -12.19 -16.18 33.32
CA GLY A 383 -11.12 -15.20 33.48
C GLY A 383 -11.00 -14.24 32.29
N VAL A 384 -9.88 -13.50 32.25
CA VAL A 384 -9.64 -12.43 31.28
C VAL A 384 -8.22 -12.53 30.73
N ILE A 385 -8.06 -12.32 29.44
CA ILE A 385 -6.76 -12.16 28.78
C ILE A 385 -6.69 -10.73 28.26
N VAL A 386 -5.60 -10.02 28.58
CA VAL A 386 -5.36 -8.66 28.12
C VAL A 386 -4.12 -8.65 27.24
N GLU A 387 -4.26 -8.27 25.97
CA GLU A 387 -3.16 -8.08 25.03
C GLU A 387 -2.92 -6.58 24.84
N VAL A 388 -1.69 -6.13 25.14
CA VAL A 388 -1.25 -4.73 25.01
C VAL A 388 0.02 -4.72 24.17
N GLY A 389 -0.09 -4.46 22.87
CA GLY A 389 1.06 -4.49 21.96
C GLY A 389 1.75 -5.86 21.94
N ASP A 390 2.99 -5.91 22.43
CA ASP A 390 3.81 -7.11 22.57
C ASP A 390 3.65 -7.85 23.92
N LYS A 391 2.90 -7.27 24.87
CA LYS A 391 2.68 -7.83 26.20
C LYS A 391 1.33 -8.51 26.29
N THR A 392 1.29 -9.73 26.81
CA THR A 392 0.05 -10.46 27.08
C THR A 392 -0.03 -10.81 28.56
N LEU A 393 -1.13 -10.40 29.19
CA LEU A 393 -1.49 -10.80 30.55
C LEU A 393 -2.64 -11.80 30.47
N ASP A 394 -2.33 -13.07 30.63
CA ASP A 394 -3.31 -14.16 30.59
C ASP A 394 -3.69 -14.60 32.01
N LEU A 395 -4.86 -14.14 32.46
CA LEU A 395 -5.49 -14.54 33.72
C LEU A 395 -6.66 -15.52 33.49
N SER A 396 -6.61 -16.30 32.41
CA SER A 396 -7.63 -17.30 32.12
C SER A 396 -7.51 -18.54 33.00
N ILE A 397 -8.65 -19.19 33.23
CA ILE A 397 -8.70 -20.48 33.94
C ILE A 397 -7.94 -21.54 33.15
N LEU A 398 -8.06 -21.52 31.82
CA LEU A 398 -7.34 -22.45 30.94
C LEU A 398 -5.81 -22.36 31.15
N ASN A 399 -5.25 -21.15 31.17
CA ASN A 399 -3.82 -20.95 31.43
C ASN A 399 -3.42 -21.46 32.81
N LYS A 400 -4.23 -21.21 33.84
CA LYS A 400 -3.98 -21.73 35.20
C LYS A 400 -3.95 -23.26 35.25
N VAL A 401 -4.90 -23.92 34.59
CA VAL A 401 -4.95 -25.39 34.50
C VAL A 401 -3.75 -25.95 33.73
N ASN A 402 -3.36 -25.31 32.62
CA ASN A 402 -2.19 -25.73 31.85
C ASN A 402 -0.89 -25.57 32.63
N ASN A 403 -0.73 -24.48 33.39
CA ASN A 403 0.44 -24.28 34.25
C ASN A 403 0.50 -25.30 35.38
N MET A 404 -0.64 -25.65 35.98
CA MET A 404 -0.69 -26.74 36.98
C MET A 404 -0.32 -28.08 36.35
N LYS A 405 -0.88 -28.41 35.18
CA LYS A 405 -0.54 -29.64 34.44
C LYS A 405 0.96 -29.71 34.14
N LYS A 406 1.54 -28.64 33.61
CA LYS A 406 2.98 -28.57 33.30
C LYS A 406 3.85 -28.72 34.54
N SER A 407 3.44 -28.14 35.67
CA SER A 407 4.15 -28.27 36.94
C SER A 407 4.11 -29.72 37.47
N LEU A 408 2.99 -30.41 37.28
CA LEU A 408 2.87 -31.83 37.61
C LEU A 408 3.73 -32.70 36.70
N GLU A 409 3.75 -32.43 35.39
CA GLU A 409 4.58 -33.14 34.41
C GLU A 409 6.09 -32.96 34.64
N GLN A 410 6.52 -31.80 35.13
CA GLN A 410 7.93 -31.54 35.49
C GLN A 410 8.35 -32.16 36.82
N GLY A 411 7.39 -32.60 37.64
CA GLY A 411 7.63 -33.28 38.90
C GLY A 411 7.79 -34.80 38.79
N PHE A 412 7.71 -35.35 37.57
CA PHE A 412 7.93 -36.77 37.27
C PHE A 412 9.27 -37.01 36.56
#